data_AF-A0A3P6BR53-F1
#
_entry.id   AF-A0A3P6BR53-F1
#
_cell.length_a   1.000
_cell.length_b   1.000
_cell.length_c   1.000
_cell.angle_alpha   90.00
_cell.angle_beta   90.00
_cell.angle_gamma   90.00
#
_symmetry.space_group_name_H-M   'P 1'
#
loop_
_entity.id
_entity.type
_entity.pdbx_description
1 polymer ?
#
loop_
_entity_poly.entity_id
_entity_poly.type
_entity_poly.pdbx_seq_one_letter_code
_entity_poly.pdbx_strand_id
1 'polypeptide(L)'
;MKDTGAKNRTGDVSVGEHFDIEVPDTAHQISSDSWFQVAFVLTTGINNAYVLGYSGTVMVPLGWVGGVVGLVLATAISLYANALVAKLHEFGGKRHIRYRDLAGFIYGRKAYCLTWGLQYVNLFMINCGFIILAGSALKAVYVLFRDDHAMKLPHFIAIAGLFCAVFAIGVPHLSALGIWLVVSTIFSLIFIVVAVVLAVKDGVKTHSRDYEIQGSPLSKLFTITAAAANLIFVFNTGMLPEIQATVRQPVVKNMMKALYFQFTIGVLPMLAVTFIGYWAYGSSTSTYLLNSVTGPLWVKALANISAFLQSVICLHIFASPTYEYMDTKFGVTGSTLALKNLTFRIMARGGYLAVSTLLSALLPFLGDFMSFTGAVSMIPLTFILANHMYYKAKDNKLNPMQKLWHWVNVVFFSLMSVAAAIAAVRLISVDSKNFHVFADL
;
A
#
# COMPACT_ATOMS: atom_id res chain seq x y z
N MET A 1 8.71 63.35 -44.65
CA MET A 1 10.11 63.68 -44.33
C MET A 1 10.88 62.37 -44.33
N LYS A 2 11.67 62.14 -45.40
CA LYS A 2 12.81 61.20 -45.62
C LYS A 2 12.84 59.85 -44.86
N ASP A 3 12.73 58.72 -45.58
CA ASP A 3 13.84 57.84 -46.05
C ASP A 3 14.55 57.09 -44.89
N THR A 4 14.91 55.81 -44.89
CA THR A 4 15.18 54.81 -45.95
C THR A 4 15.39 53.43 -45.27
N GLY A 5 15.30 52.33 -46.04
CA GLY A 5 16.21 51.18 -45.86
C GLY A 5 15.58 49.79 -45.69
N ALA A 6 15.79 48.94 -46.69
CA ALA A 6 15.30 47.56 -46.79
C ALA A 6 16.37 46.50 -46.46
N LYS A 7 15.89 45.28 -46.14
CA LYS A 7 16.46 43.91 -46.35
C LYS A 7 17.71 43.43 -45.58
N ASN A 8 17.53 42.36 -44.78
CA ASN A 8 18.04 40.98 -44.97
C ASN A 8 17.81 40.16 -43.68
N ARG A 9 16.94 39.14 -43.66
CA ARG A 9 17.17 37.69 -43.90
C ARG A 9 18.21 37.00 -42.99
N THR A 10 17.69 35.92 -42.38
CA THR A 10 18.30 34.68 -41.84
C THR A 10 19.01 34.71 -40.49
N GLY A 11 18.44 33.93 -39.55
CA GLY A 11 18.98 33.57 -38.25
C GLY A 11 18.01 32.63 -37.53
N ASP A 12 17.86 31.43 -38.10
CA ASP A 12 17.11 30.31 -37.54
C ASP A 12 17.83 29.83 -36.26
N VAL A 13 17.17 29.95 -35.09
CA VAL A 13 17.61 29.27 -33.86
C VAL A 13 16.36 28.68 -33.20
N SER A 14 16.27 27.36 -33.34
CA SER A 14 15.30 26.43 -32.78
C SER A 14 14.70 26.85 -31.42
N VAL A 15 13.43 27.26 -31.45
CA VAL A 15 12.56 27.23 -30.28
C VAL A 15 12.28 25.75 -29.99
N GLY A 16 12.84 25.23 -28.90
CA GLY A 16 12.49 23.90 -28.41
C GLY A 16 10.99 23.84 -28.15
N GLU A 17 10.30 22.87 -28.77
CA GLU A 17 8.89 22.58 -28.54
C GLU A 17 8.67 22.21 -27.05
N HIS A 18 8.36 23.20 -26.22
CA HIS A 18 7.67 22.96 -24.97
C HIS A 18 6.23 22.60 -25.32
N PHE A 19 5.93 21.30 -25.36
CA PHE A 19 4.54 20.83 -25.36
C PHE A 19 3.88 21.32 -24.07
N ASP A 20 2.98 22.30 -24.18
CA ASP A 20 2.11 22.73 -23.08
C ASP A 20 1.17 21.57 -22.74
N ILE A 21 1.51 20.85 -21.67
CA ILE A 21 0.73 19.72 -21.18
C ILE A 21 -0.53 20.27 -20.51
N GLU A 22 -1.70 19.91 -21.03
CA GLU A 22 -2.99 20.28 -20.44
C GLU A 22 -3.15 19.66 -19.04
N VAL A 23 -3.25 20.50 -18.01
CA VAL A 23 -3.45 20.10 -16.61
C VAL A 23 -4.95 20.10 -16.29
N PRO A 24 -5.57 18.96 -15.95
CA PRO A 24 -6.97 18.94 -15.53
C PRO A 24 -7.19 19.70 -14.22
N ASP A 25 -8.33 20.38 -14.09
CA ASP A 25 -8.76 21.00 -12.83
C ASP A 25 -8.90 19.95 -11.73
N THR A 26 -8.05 20.04 -10.71
CA THR A 26 -8.19 19.26 -9.47
C THR A 26 -7.94 20.13 -8.26
N ALA A 27 -8.52 19.75 -7.13
CA ALA A 27 -8.38 20.46 -5.86
C ALA A 27 -6.97 20.32 -5.22
N HIS A 28 -6.06 19.53 -5.80
CA HIS A 28 -4.72 19.29 -5.26
C HIS A 28 -3.69 20.26 -5.81
N GLN A 29 -2.69 20.57 -4.97
CA GLN A 29 -1.44 21.17 -5.45
C GLN A 29 -0.75 20.16 -6.37
N ILE A 30 -0.92 20.35 -7.68
CA ILE A 30 -0.21 19.59 -8.69
C ILE A 30 1.19 20.21 -8.84
N SER A 31 2.20 19.36 -9.05
CA SER A 31 3.56 19.74 -9.52
C SER A 31 4.51 20.46 -8.57
N SER A 32 4.28 20.46 -7.25
CA SER A 32 5.21 21.07 -6.29
C SER A 32 6.34 20.13 -5.83
N ASP A 33 6.07 18.82 -5.75
CA ASP A 33 6.87 17.95 -4.89
C ASP A 33 8.19 17.55 -5.53
N SER A 34 9.26 17.60 -4.74
CA SER A 34 10.57 17.12 -5.16
C SER A 34 10.59 15.60 -5.26
N TRP A 35 11.46 15.06 -6.14
CA TRP A 35 11.62 13.61 -6.28
C TRP A 35 11.98 12.93 -4.96
N PHE A 36 12.73 13.61 -4.09
CA PHE A 36 13.17 13.07 -2.80
C PHE A 36 12.01 12.99 -1.78
N GLN A 37 11.15 14.02 -1.73
CA GLN A 37 9.94 13.96 -0.92
C GLN A 37 9.03 12.80 -1.36
N VAL A 38 8.84 12.65 -2.67
CA VAL A 38 8.03 11.55 -3.23
C VAL A 38 8.67 10.19 -2.95
N ALA A 39 9.99 10.09 -3.03
CA ALA A 39 10.72 8.87 -2.65
C ALA A 39 10.48 8.50 -1.18
N PHE A 40 10.43 9.49 -0.30
CA PHE A 40 10.11 9.29 1.12
C PHE A 40 8.66 8.86 1.32
N VAL A 41 7.70 9.51 0.66
CA VAL A 41 6.28 9.11 0.68
C VAL A 41 6.11 7.65 0.26
N LEU A 42 6.74 7.26 -0.85
CA LEU A 42 6.73 5.90 -1.36
C LEU A 42 7.40 4.90 -0.38
N THR A 43 8.50 5.31 0.24
CA THR A 43 9.24 4.50 1.22
C THR A 43 8.44 4.29 2.50
N THR A 44 7.80 5.34 3.04
CA THR A 44 6.87 5.24 4.18
C THR A 44 5.63 4.42 3.81
N GLY A 45 5.23 4.44 2.54
CA GLY A 45 4.19 3.58 2.00
C GLY A 45 4.48 2.08 2.14
N ILE A 46 5.74 1.65 2.04
CA ILE A 46 6.17 0.24 2.29
C ILE A 46 6.50 0.02 3.77
N ASN A 47 7.19 0.96 4.41
CA ASN A 47 7.62 0.86 5.81
C ASN A 47 6.52 1.35 6.78
N ASN A 48 5.36 0.73 6.71
CA ASN A 48 4.23 0.99 7.58
C ASN A 48 3.98 -0.22 8.52
N ALA A 49 2.96 -0.16 9.39
CA ALA A 49 2.70 -1.23 10.36
C ALA A 49 2.53 -2.65 9.76
N TYR A 50 2.19 -2.81 8.48
CA TYR A 50 2.15 -4.12 7.81
C TYR A 50 3.50 -4.85 7.80
N VAL A 51 4.62 -4.12 7.91
CA VAL A 51 5.96 -4.71 8.06
C VAL A 51 6.05 -5.71 9.21
N LEU A 52 5.28 -5.46 10.28
CA LEU A 52 5.25 -6.33 11.45
C LEU A 52 4.59 -7.67 11.14
N GLY A 53 3.85 -7.82 10.03
CA GLY A 53 3.26 -9.08 9.63
C GLY A 53 4.10 -9.93 8.69
N TYR A 54 4.97 -9.34 7.87
CA TYR A 54 5.61 -10.06 6.76
C TYR A 54 6.50 -11.23 7.21
N SER A 55 7.10 -11.17 8.40
CA SER A 55 7.82 -12.32 8.96
C SER A 55 6.91 -13.55 9.09
N GLY A 56 5.71 -13.38 9.65
CA GLY A 56 4.75 -14.46 9.82
C GLY A 56 3.99 -14.81 8.55
N THR A 57 3.74 -13.85 7.66
CA THR A 57 2.81 -14.04 6.52
C THR A 57 3.49 -14.35 5.19
N VAL A 58 4.79 -14.10 5.09
CA VAL A 58 5.62 -14.40 3.91
C VAL A 58 6.65 -15.47 4.24
N MET A 59 7.45 -15.28 5.29
CA MET A 59 8.58 -16.17 5.56
C MET A 59 8.16 -17.51 6.16
N VAL A 60 7.16 -17.56 7.05
CA VAL A 60 6.69 -18.83 7.61
C VAL A 60 6.12 -19.78 6.54
N PRO A 61 5.27 -19.34 5.59
CA PRO A 61 4.75 -20.25 4.55
C PRO A 61 5.76 -20.62 3.46
N LEU A 62 6.69 -19.71 3.11
CA LEU A 62 7.63 -19.92 2.00
C LEU A 62 9.00 -20.45 2.44
N GLY A 63 9.30 -20.39 3.74
CA GLY A 63 10.61 -20.69 4.28
C GLY A 63 11.69 -19.69 3.85
N TRP A 64 12.95 -19.99 4.20
CA TRP A 64 14.08 -19.14 3.85
C TRP A 64 14.28 -18.99 2.35
N VAL A 65 14.37 -20.10 1.61
CA VAL A 65 14.67 -20.08 0.17
C VAL A 65 13.53 -19.39 -0.59
N GLY A 66 12.29 -19.85 -0.38
CA GLY A 66 11.13 -19.28 -1.06
C GLY A 66 10.86 -17.83 -0.65
N GLY A 67 11.02 -17.49 0.63
CA GLY A 67 10.80 -16.14 1.14
C GLY A 67 11.83 -15.13 0.63
N VAL A 68 13.13 -15.45 0.69
CA VAL A 68 14.20 -14.55 0.21
C VAL A 68 14.14 -14.38 -1.30
N VAL A 69 14.10 -15.48 -2.05
CA VAL A 69 14.00 -15.43 -3.53
C VAL A 69 12.71 -14.73 -3.94
N GLY A 70 11.59 -15.05 -3.27
CA GLY A 70 10.29 -14.44 -3.51
C GLY A 70 10.29 -12.92 -3.29
N LEU A 71 10.86 -12.43 -2.18
CA LEU A 71 10.93 -10.99 -1.89
C LEU A 71 11.83 -10.25 -2.88
N VAL A 72 12.97 -10.83 -3.28
CA VAL A 72 13.86 -10.23 -4.28
C VAL A 72 13.18 -10.16 -5.66
N LEU A 73 12.55 -11.26 -6.11
CA LEU A 73 11.82 -11.28 -7.37
C LEU A 73 10.62 -10.35 -7.34
N ALA A 74 9.85 -10.33 -6.25
CA ALA A 74 8.72 -9.43 -6.08
C ALA A 74 9.15 -7.96 -6.08
N THR A 75 10.31 -7.62 -5.49
CA THR A 75 10.92 -6.28 -5.57
C THR A 75 11.19 -5.92 -7.03
N ALA A 76 11.89 -6.78 -7.78
CA ALA A 76 12.28 -6.51 -9.16
C ALA A 76 11.08 -6.39 -10.10
N ILE A 77 10.12 -7.32 -10.01
CA ILE A 77 8.93 -7.34 -10.87
C ILE A 77 8.00 -6.17 -10.50
N SER A 78 7.84 -5.85 -9.22
CA SER A 78 7.05 -4.68 -8.79
C SER A 78 7.68 -3.38 -9.27
N LEU A 79 9.01 -3.21 -9.17
CA LEU A 79 9.70 -2.05 -9.73
C LEU A 79 9.45 -1.93 -11.24
N TYR A 80 9.54 -3.05 -11.97
CA TYR A 80 9.26 -3.08 -13.40
C TYR A 80 7.82 -2.63 -13.71
N ALA A 81 6.83 -3.22 -13.02
CA ALA A 81 5.43 -2.90 -13.24
C ALA A 81 5.08 -1.44 -12.89
N ASN A 82 5.55 -0.93 -11.75
CA ASN A 82 5.39 0.48 -11.38
C ASN A 82 6.10 1.41 -12.37
N ALA A 83 7.26 1.04 -12.90
CA ALA A 83 7.95 1.80 -13.93
C ALA A 83 7.16 1.85 -15.26
N LEU A 84 6.43 0.78 -15.62
CA LEU A 84 5.57 0.80 -16.81
C LEU A 84 4.45 1.82 -16.64
N VAL A 85 3.74 1.80 -15.51
CA VAL A 85 2.67 2.77 -15.22
C VAL A 85 3.24 4.19 -15.18
N ALA A 86 4.39 4.39 -14.53
CA ALA A 86 4.99 5.71 -14.41
C ALA A 86 5.37 6.34 -15.76
N LYS A 87 5.79 5.53 -16.73
CA LYS A 87 6.11 5.97 -18.09
C LYS A 87 4.88 6.36 -18.92
N LEU A 88 3.68 5.93 -18.51
CA LEU A 88 2.43 6.23 -19.20
C LEU A 88 1.74 7.50 -18.67
N HIS A 89 2.28 8.13 -17.63
CA HIS A 89 1.68 9.30 -16.97
C HIS A 89 1.38 10.48 -17.90
N GLU A 90 2.25 10.71 -18.88
CA GLU A 90 2.12 11.79 -19.89
C GLU A 90 1.76 11.23 -21.27
N PHE A 91 1.12 10.04 -21.31
CA PHE A 91 0.75 9.41 -22.57
C PHE A 91 -0.33 10.21 -23.32
N GLY A 92 -0.09 10.48 -24.61
CA GLY A 92 -1.00 11.25 -25.46
C GLY A 92 -0.91 12.77 -25.26
N GLY A 93 0.18 13.29 -24.69
CA GLY A 93 0.40 14.73 -24.52
C GLY A 93 -0.39 15.36 -23.36
N LYS A 94 -1.11 14.55 -22.59
CA LYS A 94 -1.91 14.97 -21.44
C LYS A 94 -1.42 14.30 -20.16
N ARG A 95 -1.45 15.03 -19.04
CA ARG A 95 -1.14 14.48 -17.72
C ARG A 95 -2.35 13.73 -17.18
N HIS A 96 -2.24 12.41 -17.03
CA HIS A 96 -3.29 11.60 -16.42
C HIS A 96 -3.07 11.51 -14.92
N ILE A 97 -3.94 12.16 -14.15
CA ILE A 97 -3.76 12.31 -12.69
C ILE A 97 -4.13 11.03 -11.94
N ARG A 98 -5.16 10.31 -12.39
CA ARG A 98 -5.70 9.14 -11.69
C ARG A 98 -5.54 7.88 -12.53
N TYR A 99 -5.37 6.74 -11.88
CA TYR A 99 -5.15 5.48 -12.60
C TYR A 99 -6.31 5.14 -13.56
N ARG A 100 -7.54 5.37 -13.10
CA ARG A 100 -8.78 5.21 -13.88
C ARG A 100 -8.83 6.09 -15.14
N ASP A 101 -8.28 7.31 -15.08
CA ASP A 101 -8.33 8.27 -16.18
C ASP A 101 -7.42 7.79 -17.31
N LEU A 102 -6.22 7.32 -16.94
CA LEU A 102 -5.28 6.71 -17.87
C LEU A 102 -5.86 5.45 -18.53
N ALA A 103 -6.49 4.56 -17.74
CA ALA A 103 -7.15 3.37 -18.28
C ALA A 103 -8.33 3.74 -19.20
N GLY A 104 -9.12 4.75 -18.81
CA GLY A 104 -10.23 5.28 -19.60
C GLY A 104 -9.78 5.88 -20.93
N PHE A 105 -8.65 6.59 -20.95
CA PHE A 105 -8.08 7.14 -22.18
C PHE A 105 -7.61 6.06 -23.17
N ILE A 106 -7.03 4.96 -22.68
CA ILE A 106 -6.48 3.89 -23.53
C ILE A 106 -7.57 2.90 -24.00
N TYR A 107 -8.59 2.62 -23.18
CA TYR A 107 -9.57 1.55 -23.44
C TYR A 107 -11.02 2.01 -23.51
N GLY A 108 -11.32 3.26 -23.15
CA GLY A 108 -12.68 3.80 -23.07
C GLY A 108 -13.37 3.56 -21.73
N ARG A 109 -14.65 3.92 -21.67
CA ARG A 109 -15.45 4.05 -20.43
C ARG A 109 -15.60 2.76 -19.62
N LYS A 110 -15.61 1.58 -20.25
CA LYS A 110 -15.73 0.29 -19.54
C LYS A 110 -14.51 0.02 -18.66
N ALA A 111 -13.31 0.25 -19.19
CA ALA A 111 -12.07 0.05 -18.44
C ALA A 111 -11.87 1.10 -17.35
N TYR A 112 -12.35 2.34 -17.57
CA TYR A 112 -12.43 3.35 -16.53
C TYR A 112 -13.21 2.83 -15.32
N CYS A 113 -14.43 2.32 -15.53
CA CYS A 113 -15.27 1.80 -14.44
C CYS A 113 -14.67 0.57 -13.76
N LEU A 114 -14.04 -0.33 -14.51
CA LEU A 114 -13.39 -1.52 -13.95
C LEU A 114 -12.18 -1.16 -13.07
N THR A 115 -11.29 -0.31 -13.59
CA THR A 115 -10.10 0.17 -12.86
C THR A 115 -10.51 0.94 -11.61
N TRP A 116 -11.57 1.76 -11.73
CA TRP A 116 -12.18 2.45 -10.61
C TRP A 116 -12.66 1.48 -9.51
N GLY A 117 -13.41 0.45 -9.89
CA GLY A 117 -13.92 -0.54 -8.95
C GLY A 117 -12.80 -1.30 -8.25
N LEU A 118 -11.80 -1.78 -9.00
CA LEU A 118 -10.65 -2.48 -8.45
C LEU A 118 -9.82 -1.60 -7.51
N GLN A 119 -9.60 -0.33 -7.86
CA GLN A 119 -8.86 0.60 -7.02
C GLN A 119 -9.59 0.90 -5.72
N TYR A 120 -10.91 1.08 -5.77
CA TYR A 120 -11.73 1.29 -4.57
C TYR A 120 -11.70 0.07 -3.65
N VAL A 121 -11.84 -1.12 -4.23
CA VAL A 121 -11.72 -2.40 -3.50
C VAL A 121 -10.34 -2.52 -2.86
N ASN A 122 -9.25 -2.20 -3.57
CA ASN A 122 -7.90 -2.17 -3.01
C ASN A 122 -7.76 -1.24 -1.80
N LEU A 123 -8.19 0.03 -1.94
CA LEU A 123 -8.07 1.02 -0.86
C LEU A 123 -8.94 0.65 0.35
N PHE A 124 -10.16 0.16 0.11
CA PHE A 124 -11.06 -0.31 1.17
C PHE A 124 -10.45 -1.47 1.95
N MET A 125 -9.86 -2.45 1.25
CA MET A 125 -9.22 -3.58 1.90
C MET A 125 -7.97 -3.13 2.69
N ILE A 126 -7.07 -2.36 2.09
CA ILE A 126 -5.90 -1.80 2.80
C ILE A 126 -6.33 -1.07 4.09
N ASN A 127 -7.41 -0.29 4.04
CA ASN A 127 -7.92 0.39 5.23
C ASN A 127 -8.42 -0.59 6.30
N CYS A 128 -9.12 -1.66 5.92
CA CYS A 128 -9.51 -2.70 6.89
C CYS A 128 -8.28 -3.34 7.56
N GLY A 129 -7.25 -3.70 6.80
CA GLY A 129 -6.06 -4.30 7.39
C GLY A 129 -5.28 -3.35 8.31
N PHE A 130 -5.26 -2.03 8.04
CA PHE A 130 -4.74 -1.05 9.00
C PHE A 130 -5.55 -1.01 10.30
N ILE A 131 -6.87 -1.16 10.27
CA ILE A 131 -7.70 -1.24 11.49
C ILE A 131 -7.39 -2.53 12.26
N ILE A 132 -7.22 -3.66 11.58
CA ILE A 132 -6.82 -4.94 12.21
C ILE A 132 -5.46 -4.79 12.90
N LEU A 133 -4.48 -4.17 12.24
CA LEU A 133 -3.15 -3.89 12.80
C LEU A 133 -3.21 -2.96 14.00
N ALA A 134 -3.96 -1.86 13.88
CA ALA A 134 -4.16 -0.91 14.96
C ALA A 134 -4.80 -1.58 16.18
N GLY A 135 -5.81 -2.42 15.98
CA GLY A 135 -6.43 -3.21 17.04
C GLY A 135 -5.48 -4.24 17.66
N SER A 136 -4.67 -4.91 16.83
CA SER A 136 -3.66 -5.88 17.28
C SER A 136 -2.59 -5.20 18.14
N ALA A 137 -2.13 -4.01 17.73
CA ALA A 137 -1.19 -3.21 18.48
C ALA A 137 -1.76 -2.74 19.83
N LEU A 138 -3.02 -2.28 19.87
CA LEU A 138 -3.68 -1.91 21.13
C LEU A 138 -3.88 -3.11 22.06
N LYS A 139 -4.30 -4.26 21.53
CA LYS A 139 -4.41 -5.51 22.31
C LYS A 139 -3.05 -5.89 22.89
N ALA A 140 -1.99 -5.80 22.10
CA ALA A 140 -0.64 -6.08 22.56
C ALA A 140 -0.20 -5.15 23.70
N VAL A 141 -0.60 -3.87 23.70
CA VAL A 141 -0.36 -2.98 24.85
C VAL A 141 -1.15 -3.43 26.07
N TYR A 142 -2.44 -3.78 25.91
CA TYR A 142 -3.29 -4.20 27.02
C TYR A 142 -2.72 -5.40 27.77
N VAL A 143 -2.35 -6.45 27.03
CA VAL A 143 -1.81 -7.71 27.59
C VAL A 143 -0.47 -7.48 28.33
N LEU A 144 0.28 -6.42 28.03
CA LEU A 144 1.50 -6.09 28.80
C LEU A 144 1.21 -5.67 30.24
N PHE A 145 0.05 -5.07 30.50
CA PHE A 145 -0.30 -4.53 31.82
C PHE A 145 -1.38 -5.36 32.52
N ARG A 146 -2.28 -5.98 31.76
CA ARG A 146 -3.43 -6.71 32.28
C ARG A 146 -3.80 -7.84 31.32
N ASP A 147 -3.52 -9.08 31.74
CA ASP A 147 -3.81 -10.28 30.96
C ASP A 147 -4.97 -11.09 31.57
N ASP A 148 -6.11 -10.42 31.77
CA ASP A 148 -7.31 -11.02 32.37
C ASP A 148 -8.29 -11.60 31.34
N HIS A 149 -7.92 -11.60 30.06
CA HIS A 149 -8.72 -12.08 28.93
C HIS A 149 -10.13 -11.43 28.83
N ALA A 150 -10.35 -10.30 29.52
CA ALA A 150 -11.65 -9.64 29.56
C ALA A 150 -12.01 -8.95 28.24
N MET A 151 -11.01 -8.39 27.55
CA MET A 151 -11.18 -7.72 26.26
C MET A 151 -10.51 -8.50 25.14
N LYS A 152 -11.29 -8.85 24.13
CA LYS A 152 -10.83 -9.62 22.96
C LYS A 152 -10.40 -8.72 21.81
N LEU A 153 -9.62 -9.25 20.86
CA LEU A 153 -9.13 -8.52 19.69
C LEU A 153 -10.20 -7.66 18.98
N PRO A 154 -11.44 -8.13 18.72
CA PRO A 154 -12.45 -7.32 18.05
C PRO A 154 -12.89 -6.07 18.81
N HIS A 155 -12.80 -6.06 20.15
CA HIS A 155 -13.05 -4.86 20.96
C HIS A 155 -11.97 -3.80 20.70
N PHE A 156 -10.70 -4.22 20.62
CA PHE A 156 -9.60 -3.32 20.27
C PHE A 156 -9.67 -2.84 18.83
N ILE A 157 -10.15 -3.67 17.90
CA ILE A 157 -10.42 -3.27 16.52
C ILE A 157 -11.52 -2.20 16.47
N ALA A 158 -12.61 -2.37 17.25
CA ALA A 158 -13.66 -1.37 17.35
C ALA A 158 -13.15 -0.03 17.91
N ILE A 159 -12.33 -0.08 18.97
CA ILE A 159 -11.66 1.11 19.54
C ILE A 159 -10.75 1.76 18.49
N ALA A 160 -9.92 0.98 17.80
CA ALA A 160 -9.04 1.49 16.75
C ALA A 160 -9.83 2.16 15.62
N GLY A 161 -10.94 1.57 15.19
CA GLY A 161 -11.85 2.14 14.21
C GLY A 161 -12.45 3.48 14.65
N LEU A 162 -12.83 3.60 15.92
CA LEU A 162 -13.28 4.87 16.51
C LEU A 162 -12.19 5.93 16.47
N PHE A 163 -10.95 5.60 16.86
CA PHE A 163 -9.82 6.52 16.76
C PHE A 163 -9.55 6.96 15.32
N CYS A 164 -9.62 6.02 14.36
CA CYS A 164 -9.50 6.33 12.94
C CYS A 164 -10.61 7.29 12.48
N ALA A 165 -11.84 7.11 12.95
CA ALA A 165 -12.96 7.99 12.62
C ALA A 165 -12.77 9.39 13.18
N VAL A 166 -12.39 9.51 14.46
CA VAL A 166 -12.09 10.79 15.10
C VAL A 166 -10.96 11.50 14.35
N PHE A 167 -9.89 10.78 14.00
CA PHE A 167 -8.77 11.34 13.26
C PHE A 167 -9.18 11.79 11.85
N ALA A 168 -9.97 11.00 11.12
CA ALA A 168 -10.43 11.33 9.78
C ALA A 168 -11.40 12.53 9.72
N ILE A 169 -12.12 12.79 10.82
CA ILE A 169 -12.97 13.96 10.98
C ILE A 169 -12.12 15.18 11.40
N GLY A 170 -11.19 14.98 12.35
CA GLY A 170 -10.35 16.01 12.94
C GLY A 170 -9.23 16.54 12.04
N VAL A 171 -8.86 15.82 10.98
CA VAL A 171 -7.88 16.25 9.96
C VAL A 171 -8.59 16.45 8.61
N PRO A 172 -9.07 17.68 8.30
CA PRO A 172 -9.88 17.98 7.13
C PRO A 172 -9.15 17.89 5.78
N HIS A 173 -7.88 18.29 5.75
CA HIS A 173 -7.20 18.73 4.55
C HIS A 173 -5.93 17.93 4.27
N LEU A 174 -5.76 17.61 2.98
CA LEU A 174 -4.59 16.92 2.44
C LEU A 174 -3.30 17.75 2.54
N SER A 175 -3.40 19.08 2.65
CA SER A 175 -2.25 19.98 2.87
C SER A 175 -1.56 19.75 4.22
N ALA A 176 -2.25 19.18 5.21
CA ALA A 176 -1.66 18.77 6.48
C ALA A 176 -0.90 17.43 6.40
N LEU A 177 -1.02 16.68 5.29
CA LEU A 177 -0.39 15.36 5.16
C LEU A 177 1.12 15.42 5.21
N GLY A 178 1.76 16.51 4.75
CA GLY A 178 3.23 16.63 4.80
C GLY A 178 3.79 16.45 6.21
N ILE A 179 3.17 17.08 7.21
CA ILE A 179 3.56 16.95 8.63
C ILE A 179 3.23 15.55 9.13
N TRP A 180 2.02 15.04 8.82
CA TRP A 180 1.59 13.71 9.25
C TRP A 180 2.44 12.59 8.65
N LEU A 181 2.99 12.76 7.45
CA LEU A 181 3.95 11.82 6.83
C LEU A 181 5.26 11.76 7.62
N VAL A 182 5.78 12.91 8.07
CA VAL A 182 6.97 12.95 8.94
C VAL A 182 6.68 12.25 10.26
N VAL A 183 5.55 12.58 10.91
CA VAL A 183 5.12 11.94 12.16
C VAL A 183 4.94 10.43 11.99
N SER A 184 4.28 9.99 10.92
CA SER A 184 4.10 8.58 10.57
C SER A 184 5.45 7.87 10.41
N THR A 185 6.43 8.55 9.79
CA THR A 185 7.75 7.95 9.59
C THR A 185 8.55 7.86 10.89
N ILE A 186 8.41 8.83 11.80
CA ILE A 186 9.02 8.73 13.14
C ILE A 186 8.45 7.52 13.87
N PHE A 187 7.12 7.36 13.89
CA PHE A 187 6.50 6.19 14.52
C PHE A 187 6.90 4.87 13.85
N SER A 188 7.05 4.85 12.52
CA SER A 188 7.49 3.65 11.83
C SER A 188 8.93 3.27 12.16
N LEU A 189 9.84 4.23 12.21
CA LEU A 189 11.21 3.99 12.65
C LEU A 189 11.27 3.47 14.09
N ILE A 190 10.44 4.01 15.00
CA ILE A 190 10.40 3.53 16.40
C ILE A 190 10.04 2.05 16.45
N PHE A 191 8.92 1.62 15.86
CA PHE A 191 8.51 0.22 15.97
C PHE A 191 9.45 -0.70 15.17
N ILE A 192 10.01 -0.25 14.04
CA ILE A 192 10.97 -1.02 13.22
C ILE A 192 12.25 -1.28 14.02
N VAL A 193 12.86 -0.23 14.58
CA VAL A 193 14.11 -0.34 15.34
C VAL A 193 13.89 -1.20 16.58
N VAL A 194 12.79 -0.98 17.32
CA VAL A 194 12.48 -1.80 18.50
C VAL A 194 12.25 -3.27 18.12
N ALA A 195 11.48 -3.54 17.05
CA ALA A 195 11.24 -4.91 16.59
C ALA A 195 12.55 -5.61 16.22
N VAL A 196 13.44 -4.94 15.48
CA VAL A 196 14.75 -5.47 15.12
C VAL A 196 15.60 -5.73 16.36
N VAL A 197 15.74 -4.75 17.25
CA VAL A 197 16.62 -4.88 18.44
C VAL A 197 16.15 -6.00 19.35
N LEU A 198 14.84 -6.09 19.62
CA LEU A 198 14.30 -7.16 20.47
C LEU A 198 14.39 -8.52 19.78
N ALA A 199 14.10 -8.61 18.48
CA ALA A 199 14.26 -9.85 17.73
C ALA A 199 15.72 -10.31 17.66
N VAL A 200 16.70 -9.41 17.48
CA VAL A 200 18.12 -9.77 17.54
C VAL A 200 18.50 -10.29 18.93
N LYS A 201 18.09 -9.59 19.98
CA LYS A 201 18.37 -9.99 21.37
C LYS A 201 17.84 -11.40 21.66
N ASP A 202 16.62 -11.70 21.25
CA ASP A 202 16.00 -13.00 21.47
C ASP A 202 16.60 -14.06 20.54
N GLY A 203 16.91 -13.66 19.31
CA GLY A 203 17.61 -14.44 18.29
C GLY A 203 19.05 -14.84 18.66
N VAL A 204 19.74 -14.08 19.52
CA VAL A 204 21.07 -14.50 20.00
C VAL A 204 20.96 -15.47 21.17
N LYS A 205 19.86 -15.41 21.95
CA LYS A 205 19.68 -16.23 23.16
C LYS A 205 19.14 -17.63 22.87
N THR A 206 18.26 -17.78 21.89
CA THR A 206 17.65 -19.09 21.58
C THR A 206 18.59 -19.93 20.70
N HIS A 207 18.86 -21.18 21.09
CA HIS A 207 19.87 -22.02 20.44
C HIS A 207 19.30 -22.93 19.33
N SER A 208 18.01 -23.29 19.40
CA SER A 208 17.34 -24.13 18.39
C SER A 208 16.10 -23.41 17.83
N ARG A 209 15.98 -23.31 16.50
CA ARG A 209 14.76 -22.89 15.81
C ARG A 209 14.32 -23.93 14.81
N ASP A 210 13.01 -24.11 14.75
CA ASP A 210 12.39 -24.80 13.65
C ASP A 210 12.10 -23.81 12.51
N TYR A 211 12.50 -24.17 11.29
CA TYR A 211 12.18 -23.46 10.05
C TYR A 211 11.37 -24.32 9.10
N GLU A 212 10.89 -25.48 9.56
CA GLU A 212 10.05 -26.35 8.77
C GLU A 212 8.72 -25.66 8.47
N ILE A 213 8.33 -25.69 7.19
CA ILE A 213 7.03 -25.21 6.76
C ILE A 213 5.98 -26.18 7.33
N GLN A 214 5.15 -25.71 8.26
CA GLN A 214 4.20 -26.57 8.96
C GLN A 214 2.90 -26.80 8.18
N GLY A 215 2.23 -27.91 8.46
CA GLY A 215 0.91 -28.27 7.93
C GLY A 215 0.89 -29.46 6.97
N SER A 216 -0.32 -29.94 6.65
CA SER A 216 -0.56 -30.97 5.64
C SER A 216 -0.11 -30.54 4.23
N PRO A 217 0.16 -31.47 3.29
CA PRO A 217 0.53 -31.11 1.92
C PRO A 217 -0.44 -30.14 1.24
N LEU A 218 -1.75 -30.35 1.46
CA LEU A 218 -2.78 -29.50 0.90
C LEU A 218 -2.77 -28.11 1.54
N SER A 219 -2.67 -27.99 2.87
CA SER A 219 -2.57 -26.69 3.53
C SER A 219 -1.29 -25.94 3.16
N LYS A 220 -0.16 -26.64 2.95
CA LYS A 220 1.08 -26.03 2.43
C LYS A 220 0.87 -25.38 1.08
N LEU A 221 0.21 -26.05 0.13
CA LEU A 221 -0.06 -25.48 -1.19
C LEU A 221 -0.88 -24.18 -1.12
N PHE A 222 -1.94 -24.16 -0.31
CA PHE A 222 -2.77 -22.97 -0.16
C PHE A 222 -2.04 -21.83 0.56
N THR A 223 -1.30 -22.12 1.63
CA THR A 223 -0.52 -21.11 2.37
C THR A 223 0.64 -20.54 1.54
N ILE A 224 1.32 -21.36 0.74
CA ILE A 224 2.35 -20.91 -0.23
C ILE A 224 1.72 -20.00 -1.29
N THR A 225 0.56 -20.39 -1.85
CA THR A 225 -0.13 -19.59 -2.86
C THR A 225 -0.60 -18.25 -2.29
N ALA A 226 -1.10 -18.24 -1.06
CA ALA A 226 -1.47 -17.02 -0.34
C ALA A 226 -0.27 -16.13 -0.04
N ALA A 227 0.85 -16.72 0.40
CA ALA A 227 2.09 -15.99 0.63
C ALA A 227 2.67 -15.37 -0.65
N ALA A 228 2.46 -15.98 -1.82
CA ALA A 228 2.82 -15.38 -3.10
C ALA A 228 2.02 -14.09 -3.40
N ALA A 229 0.76 -14.01 -2.99
CA ALA A 229 -0.01 -12.76 -3.06
C ALA A 229 0.45 -11.74 -2.01
N ASN A 230 0.87 -12.18 -0.82
CA ASN A 230 1.47 -11.30 0.19
C ASN A 230 2.78 -10.67 -0.32
N LEU A 231 3.63 -11.42 -1.03
CA LEU A 231 4.85 -10.88 -1.67
C LEU A 231 4.53 -9.68 -2.56
N ILE A 232 3.41 -9.71 -3.27
CA ILE A 232 2.98 -8.63 -4.17
C ILE A 232 2.38 -7.47 -3.38
N PHE A 233 1.59 -7.77 -2.37
CA PHE A 233 1.01 -6.78 -1.48
C PHE A 233 2.07 -5.89 -0.82
N VAL A 234 3.21 -6.45 -0.41
CA VAL A 234 4.32 -5.75 0.27
C VAL A 234 4.80 -4.49 -0.46
N PHE A 235 4.89 -4.55 -1.79
CA PHE A 235 5.62 -3.54 -2.56
C PHE A 235 4.74 -2.49 -3.24
N ASN A 236 3.43 -2.69 -3.22
CA ASN A 236 2.52 -1.99 -4.10
C ASN A 236 1.41 -1.35 -3.28
N THR A 237 1.06 -0.10 -3.61
CA THR A 237 0.06 0.69 -2.89
C THR A 237 -1.23 0.90 -3.68
N GLY A 238 -1.19 0.78 -5.01
CA GLY A 238 -2.33 1.03 -5.90
C GLY A 238 -2.66 2.52 -6.05
N MET A 239 -1.76 3.40 -5.58
CA MET A 239 -1.86 4.86 -5.63
C MET A 239 -0.71 5.51 -6.40
N LEU A 240 0.07 4.73 -7.16
CA LEU A 240 1.25 5.26 -7.85
C LEU A 240 0.91 6.45 -8.78
N PRO A 241 -0.11 6.38 -9.65
CA PRO A 241 -0.46 7.52 -10.51
C PRO A 241 -0.85 8.78 -9.73
N GLU A 242 -1.59 8.60 -8.63
CA GLU A 242 -2.02 9.70 -7.76
C GLU A 242 -0.83 10.34 -7.05
N ILE A 243 0.12 9.55 -6.55
CA ILE A 243 1.39 10.06 -6.00
C ILE A 243 2.21 10.75 -7.09
N GLN A 244 2.22 10.21 -8.31
CA GLN A 244 2.92 10.80 -9.45
C GLN A 244 2.32 12.12 -9.90
N ALA A 245 1.04 12.37 -9.63
CA ALA A 245 0.40 13.63 -9.93
C ALA A 245 0.97 14.80 -9.11
N THR A 246 1.56 14.57 -7.95
CA THR A 246 2.14 15.66 -7.12
C THR A 246 3.57 16.03 -7.51
N VAL A 247 4.28 15.11 -8.19
CA VAL A 247 5.68 15.28 -8.61
C VAL A 247 5.85 16.48 -9.55
N ARG A 248 6.90 17.29 -9.32
CA ARG A 248 7.31 18.39 -10.19
C ARG A 248 7.92 17.92 -11.52
N GLN A 249 7.83 18.75 -12.56
CA GLN A 249 8.47 18.47 -13.85
C GLN A 249 10.01 18.35 -13.72
N PRO A 250 10.69 17.48 -14.49
CA PRO A 250 10.18 16.45 -15.41
C PRO A 250 9.57 15.25 -14.65
N VAL A 251 8.26 15.03 -14.80
CA VAL A 251 7.47 14.14 -13.92
C VAL A 251 7.95 12.70 -13.98
N VAL A 252 8.04 12.11 -15.18
CA VAL A 252 8.43 10.70 -15.35
C VAL A 252 9.84 10.46 -14.84
N LYS A 253 10.80 11.35 -15.15
CA LYS A 253 12.19 11.19 -14.71
C LYS A 253 12.33 11.29 -13.19
N ASN A 254 11.62 12.23 -12.56
CA ASN A 254 11.63 12.39 -11.11
C ASN A 254 10.94 11.21 -10.42
N MET A 255 9.82 10.71 -10.94
CA MET A 255 9.15 9.52 -10.40
C MET A 255 10.03 8.27 -10.52
N MET A 256 10.73 8.08 -11.65
CA MET A 256 11.64 6.94 -11.81
C MET A 256 12.77 6.95 -10.76
N LYS A 257 13.35 8.13 -10.44
CA LYS A 257 14.33 8.25 -9.35
C LYS A 257 13.74 7.85 -8.00
N ALA A 258 12.51 8.29 -7.73
CA ALA A 258 11.81 7.97 -6.49
C ALA A 258 11.52 6.46 -6.37
N LEU A 259 11.09 5.82 -7.46
CA LEU A 259 10.91 4.37 -7.54
C LEU A 259 12.22 3.62 -7.33
N TYR A 260 13.31 4.01 -8.00
CA TYR A 260 14.60 3.38 -7.77
C TYR A 260 15.05 3.50 -6.32
N PHE A 261 14.88 4.67 -5.69
CA PHE A 261 15.21 4.85 -4.28
C PHE A 261 14.37 3.94 -3.37
N GLN A 262 13.04 3.92 -3.54
CA GLN A 262 12.11 3.08 -2.77
C GLN A 262 12.48 1.60 -2.88
N PHE A 263 12.70 1.09 -4.09
CA PHE A 263 12.95 -0.33 -4.35
C PHE A 263 14.41 -0.77 -4.13
N THR A 264 15.31 0.13 -3.73
CA THR A 264 16.71 -0.21 -3.41
C THR A 264 17.07 0.09 -1.95
N ILE A 265 16.96 1.35 -1.54
CA ILE A 265 17.32 1.80 -0.18
C ILE A 265 16.09 1.77 0.72
N GLY A 266 14.95 2.25 0.20
CA GLY A 266 13.71 2.36 0.97
C GLY A 266 13.17 1.01 1.42
N VAL A 267 13.49 -0.07 0.72
CA VAL A 267 13.03 -1.44 1.03
C VAL A 267 13.79 -2.09 2.20
N LEU A 268 14.99 -1.61 2.52
CA LEU A 268 15.89 -2.25 3.47
C LEU A 268 15.32 -2.39 4.90
N PRO A 269 14.65 -1.38 5.48
CA PRO A 269 14.09 -1.52 6.83
C PRO A 269 12.99 -2.60 6.89
N MET A 270 12.15 -2.68 5.87
CA MET A 270 11.13 -3.74 5.74
C MET A 270 11.77 -5.11 5.65
N LEU A 271 12.79 -5.29 4.80
CA LEU A 271 13.51 -6.57 4.69
C LEU A 271 14.23 -6.93 5.99
N ALA A 272 14.83 -5.96 6.68
CA ALA A 272 15.50 -6.18 7.94
C ALA A 272 14.54 -6.73 9.01
N VAL A 273 13.39 -6.08 9.21
CA VAL A 273 12.38 -6.56 10.17
C VAL A 273 11.87 -7.96 9.77
N THR A 274 11.62 -8.16 8.48
CA THR A 274 11.09 -9.43 7.95
C THR A 274 12.05 -10.61 8.15
N PHE A 275 13.32 -10.43 7.78
CA PHE A 275 14.32 -11.48 7.88
C PHE A 275 14.79 -11.72 9.32
N ILE A 276 15.01 -10.66 10.09
CA ILE A 276 15.45 -10.79 11.49
C ILE A 276 14.32 -11.37 12.34
N GLY A 277 13.07 -10.96 12.10
CA GLY A 277 11.91 -11.52 12.79
C GLY A 277 11.79 -13.02 12.54
N TYR A 278 11.82 -13.45 11.28
CA TYR A 278 11.78 -14.87 10.95
C TYR A 278 13.01 -15.63 11.45
N TRP A 279 14.20 -15.07 11.37
CA TRP A 279 15.41 -15.67 11.92
C TRP A 279 15.31 -15.92 13.43
N ALA A 280 14.78 -14.95 14.18
CA ALA A 280 14.67 -15.06 15.63
C ALA A 280 13.68 -16.15 16.08
N TYR A 281 12.50 -16.22 15.44
CA TYR A 281 11.36 -17.02 15.92
C TYR A 281 10.98 -18.22 15.03
N GLY A 282 11.51 -18.33 13.81
CA GLY A 282 11.27 -19.46 12.91
C GLY A 282 9.80 -19.68 12.58
N SER A 283 9.36 -20.94 12.56
CA SER A 283 7.97 -21.36 12.30
C SER A 283 6.96 -20.85 13.34
N SER A 284 7.42 -20.42 14.52
CA SER A 284 6.58 -19.87 15.60
C SER A 284 6.38 -18.35 15.52
N THR A 285 6.82 -17.71 14.42
CA THR A 285 6.64 -16.27 14.24
C THR A 285 5.15 -15.91 14.12
N SER A 286 4.66 -15.00 14.96
CA SER A 286 3.27 -14.54 14.88
C SER A 286 3.01 -13.69 13.63
N THR A 287 1.74 -13.62 13.21
CA THR A 287 1.27 -12.71 12.14
C THR A 287 1.41 -11.23 12.51
N TYR A 288 1.70 -10.92 13.77
CA TYR A 288 2.09 -9.60 14.25
C TYR A 288 3.34 -9.73 15.12
N LEU A 289 4.51 -9.44 14.56
CA LEU A 289 5.84 -9.78 15.10
C LEU A 289 6.09 -9.28 16.53
N LEU A 290 5.52 -8.12 16.93
CA LEU A 290 5.69 -7.59 18.28
C LEU A 290 5.01 -8.45 19.37
N ASN A 291 4.18 -9.43 18.99
CA ASN A 291 3.70 -10.44 19.94
C ASN A 291 4.75 -11.50 20.25
N SER A 292 5.68 -11.80 19.32
CA SER A 292 6.75 -12.78 19.54
C SER A 292 7.91 -12.24 20.40
N VAL A 293 8.10 -10.91 20.45
CA VAL A 293 9.28 -10.32 21.10
C VAL A 293 9.23 -10.31 22.63
N THR A 294 10.38 -10.52 23.26
CA THR A 294 10.58 -10.44 24.72
C THR A 294 11.46 -9.25 25.10
N GLY A 295 11.05 -8.48 26.10
CA GLY A 295 11.77 -7.27 26.48
C GLY A 295 11.12 -6.48 27.60
N PRO A 296 11.75 -5.36 27.99
CA PRO A 296 11.19 -4.47 29.00
C PRO A 296 9.79 -3.97 28.58
N LEU A 297 8.88 -3.92 29.55
CA LEU A 297 7.47 -3.55 29.33
C LEU A 297 7.33 -2.21 28.58
N TRP A 298 8.08 -1.19 28.99
CA TRP A 298 8.01 0.14 28.39
C TRP A 298 8.45 0.16 26.91
N VAL A 299 9.44 -0.66 26.54
CA VAL A 299 9.94 -0.75 25.16
C VAL A 299 8.88 -1.39 24.26
N LYS A 300 8.27 -2.49 24.73
CA LYS A 300 7.18 -3.16 24.02
C LYS A 300 5.96 -2.25 23.91
N ALA A 301 5.60 -1.53 24.98
CA ALA A 301 4.50 -0.58 24.96
C ALA A 301 4.75 0.56 23.96
N LEU A 302 5.95 1.14 23.95
CA LEU A 302 6.34 2.20 23.01
C LEU A 302 6.22 1.75 21.55
N ALA A 303 6.71 0.55 21.22
CA ALA A 303 6.61 0.02 19.86
C ALA A 303 5.17 -0.22 19.42
N ASN A 304 4.34 -0.81 20.28
CA ASN A 304 2.94 -1.06 19.96
C ASN A 304 2.11 0.23 19.87
N ILE A 305 2.31 1.20 20.77
CA ILE A 305 1.66 2.52 20.69
C ILE A 305 2.08 3.23 19.39
N SER A 306 3.37 3.17 19.03
CA SER A 306 3.86 3.74 17.77
C SER A 306 3.23 3.06 16.56
N ALA A 307 3.16 1.73 16.53
CA ALA A 307 2.50 0.98 15.46
C ALA A 307 1.00 1.32 15.34
N PHE A 308 0.32 1.49 16.48
CA PHE A 308 -1.08 1.93 16.53
C PHE A 308 -1.26 3.32 15.90
N LEU A 309 -0.52 4.32 16.39
CA LEU A 309 -0.62 5.70 15.91
C LEU A 309 -0.23 5.82 14.43
N GLN A 310 0.80 5.10 14.01
CA GLN A 310 1.23 5.04 12.61
C GLN A 310 0.15 4.44 11.71
N SER A 311 -0.52 3.36 12.16
CA SER A 311 -1.62 2.73 11.42
C SER A 311 -2.80 3.68 11.22
N VAL A 312 -3.15 4.47 12.24
CA VAL A 312 -4.21 5.50 12.14
C VAL A 312 -3.86 6.55 11.08
N ILE A 313 -2.63 7.05 11.08
CA ILE A 313 -2.18 8.06 10.12
C ILE A 313 -2.11 7.47 8.70
N CYS A 314 -1.57 6.27 8.54
CA CYS A 314 -1.49 5.59 7.25
C CYS A 314 -2.88 5.30 6.69
N LEU A 315 -3.80 4.79 7.50
CA LEU A 315 -5.19 4.58 7.07
C LEU A 315 -5.76 5.88 6.51
N HIS A 316 -5.57 7.01 7.20
CA HIS A 316 -6.06 8.30 6.71
C HIS A 316 -5.45 8.69 5.35
N ILE A 317 -4.15 8.48 5.14
CA ILE A 317 -3.47 8.72 3.86
C ILE A 317 -4.08 7.86 2.74
N PHE A 318 -4.24 6.55 2.97
CA PHE A 318 -4.77 5.61 1.98
C PHE A 318 -6.29 5.74 1.76
N ALA A 319 -7.05 6.21 2.75
CA ALA A 319 -8.47 6.53 2.62
C ALA A 319 -8.71 7.88 1.92
N SER A 320 -7.68 8.71 1.77
CA SER A 320 -7.83 10.07 1.28
C SER A 320 -8.39 10.19 -0.15
N PRO A 321 -8.04 9.33 -1.13
CA PRO A 321 -8.66 9.38 -2.47
C PRO A 321 -10.15 9.00 -2.42
N THR A 322 -10.54 8.13 -1.50
CA THR A 322 -11.94 7.77 -1.26
C THR A 322 -12.72 8.95 -0.69
N TYR A 323 -12.15 9.65 0.28
CA TYR A 323 -12.77 10.84 0.87
C TYR A 323 -12.92 11.96 -0.16
N GLU A 324 -11.89 12.23 -0.97
CA GLU A 324 -11.95 13.21 -2.04
C GLU A 324 -13.06 12.88 -3.05
N TYR A 325 -13.19 11.61 -3.43
CA TYR A 325 -14.25 11.18 -4.34
C TYR A 325 -15.64 11.41 -3.75
N MET A 326 -15.85 11.07 -2.48
CA MET A 326 -17.12 11.33 -1.79
C MET A 326 -17.40 12.85 -1.75
N ASP A 327 -16.43 13.64 -1.29
CA ASP A 327 -16.57 15.09 -1.17
C ASP A 327 -16.89 15.75 -2.54
N THR A 328 -16.24 15.29 -3.63
CA THR A 328 -16.48 15.77 -5.00
C THR A 328 -17.86 15.36 -5.53
N LYS A 329 -18.24 14.09 -5.38
CA LYS A 329 -19.50 13.56 -5.92
C LYS A 329 -20.71 14.20 -5.26
N PHE A 330 -20.62 14.49 -3.98
CA PHE A 330 -21.71 15.09 -3.19
C PHE A 330 -21.64 16.63 -3.15
N GLY A 331 -20.74 17.24 -3.93
CA GLY A 331 -20.71 18.68 -4.16
C GLY A 331 -20.37 19.50 -2.92
N VAL A 332 -19.55 18.96 -2.01
CA VAL A 332 -19.14 19.64 -0.78
C VAL A 332 -18.12 20.72 -1.13
N THR A 333 -18.60 21.93 -1.37
CA THR A 333 -17.78 23.12 -1.65
C THR A 333 -17.94 24.14 -0.51
N GLY A 334 -16.86 24.86 -0.18
CA GLY A 334 -16.85 25.88 0.88
C GLY A 334 -16.10 25.49 2.17
N SER A 335 -16.35 26.22 3.27
CA SER A 335 -15.62 26.06 4.54
C SER A 335 -15.79 24.66 5.13
N THR A 336 -14.69 24.07 5.60
CA THR A 336 -14.65 22.72 6.17
C THR A 336 -15.35 22.58 7.52
N LEU A 337 -15.57 23.71 8.21
CA LEU A 337 -16.26 23.76 9.50
C LEU A 337 -17.74 24.16 9.37
N ALA A 338 -18.23 24.43 8.16
CA ALA A 338 -19.66 24.68 7.97
C ALA A 338 -20.45 23.46 8.42
N LEU A 339 -21.51 23.65 9.23
CA LEU A 339 -22.28 22.58 9.86
C LEU A 339 -22.73 21.51 8.85
N LYS A 340 -23.17 21.93 7.67
CA LYS A 340 -23.56 21.03 6.57
C LYS A 340 -22.40 20.16 6.07
N ASN A 341 -21.20 20.74 5.93
CA ASN A 341 -20.00 20.05 5.47
C ASN A 341 -19.42 19.14 6.56
N LEU A 342 -19.52 19.55 7.82
CA LEU A 342 -19.12 18.75 8.98
C LEU A 342 -20.04 17.53 9.16
N THR A 343 -21.36 17.71 9.11
CA THR A 343 -22.34 16.62 9.20
C THR A 343 -22.19 15.64 8.05
N PHE A 344 -21.99 16.13 6.82
CA PHE A 344 -21.71 15.26 5.68
C PHE A 344 -20.41 14.48 5.89
N ARG A 345 -19.33 15.12 6.36
CA ARG A 345 -18.06 14.44 6.62
C ARG A 345 -18.19 13.35 7.68
N ILE A 346 -18.91 13.63 8.77
CA ILE A 346 -19.18 12.65 9.83
C ILE A 346 -19.94 11.46 9.26
N MET A 347 -21.00 11.69 8.49
CA MET A 347 -21.79 10.59 7.91
C MET A 347 -21.02 9.82 6.83
N ALA A 348 -20.36 10.50 5.91
CA ALA A 348 -19.63 9.90 4.80
C ALA A 348 -18.37 9.15 5.28
N ARG A 349 -17.45 9.85 5.94
CA ARG A 349 -16.20 9.25 6.41
C ARG A 349 -16.43 8.32 7.59
N GLY A 350 -17.31 8.69 8.52
CA GLY A 350 -17.69 7.85 9.65
C GLY A 350 -18.41 6.57 9.20
N GLY A 351 -19.34 6.65 8.25
CA GLY A 351 -20.00 5.47 7.68
C GLY A 351 -19.02 4.54 6.97
N TYR A 352 -18.12 5.09 6.14
CA TYR A 352 -17.05 4.33 5.49
C TYR A 352 -16.17 3.59 6.51
N LEU A 353 -15.73 4.29 7.56
CA LEU A 353 -14.88 3.71 8.59
C LEU A 353 -15.64 2.74 9.48
N ALA A 354 -16.93 2.96 9.76
CA ALA A 354 -17.75 2.03 10.51
C ALA A 354 -17.90 0.69 9.78
N VAL A 355 -18.17 0.71 8.47
CA VAL A 355 -18.23 -0.50 7.64
C VAL A 355 -16.86 -1.20 7.58
N SER A 356 -15.79 -0.44 7.38
CA SER A 356 -14.42 -0.99 7.37
C SER A 356 -14.06 -1.62 8.71
N THR A 357 -14.42 -0.99 9.82
CA THR A 357 -14.19 -1.47 11.19
C THR A 357 -15.00 -2.73 11.47
N LEU A 358 -16.27 -2.76 11.07
CA LEU A 358 -17.12 -3.93 11.24
C LEU A 358 -16.54 -5.13 10.49
N LEU A 359 -16.14 -4.95 9.22
CA LEU A 359 -15.52 -6.03 8.45
C LEU A 359 -14.20 -6.50 9.10
N SER A 360 -13.39 -5.57 9.58
CA SER A 360 -12.13 -5.86 10.28
C SER A 360 -12.36 -6.65 11.58
N ALA A 361 -13.42 -6.33 12.31
CA ALA A 361 -13.77 -6.99 13.57
C ALA A 361 -14.37 -8.38 13.35
N LEU A 362 -15.06 -8.60 12.22
CA LEU A 362 -15.62 -9.89 11.84
C LEU A 362 -14.54 -10.87 11.34
N LEU A 363 -13.53 -10.37 10.62
CA LEU A 363 -12.48 -11.18 10.00
C LEU A 363 -11.08 -10.66 10.36
N PRO A 364 -10.63 -10.78 11.63
CA PRO A 364 -9.36 -10.23 12.10
C PRO A 364 -8.12 -11.04 11.68
N PHE A 365 -8.15 -11.68 10.50
CA PHE A 365 -7.08 -12.54 9.99
C PHE A 365 -6.11 -11.73 9.12
N LEU A 366 -5.15 -11.05 9.74
CA LEU A 366 -4.26 -10.12 9.05
C LEU A 366 -3.57 -10.74 7.81
N GLY A 367 -3.02 -11.96 7.95
CA GLY A 367 -2.30 -12.64 6.86
C GLY A 367 -3.17 -13.02 5.68
N ASP A 368 -4.33 -13.60 5.96
CA ASP A 368 -5.30 -13.97 4.94
C ASP A 368 -5.90 -12.75 4.26
N PHE A 369 -6.14 -11.69 5.02
CA PHE A 369 -6.67 -10.43 4.52
C PHE A 369 -5.67 -9.75 3.57
N MET A 370 -4.37 -9.73 3.92
CA MET A 370 -3.31 -9.26 3.02
C MET A 370 -3.27 -10.08 1.73
N SER A 371 -3.37 -11.41 1.84
CA SER A 371 -3.32 -12.29 0.67
C SER A 371 -4.52 -12.07 -0.23
N PHE A 372 -5.72 -11.93 0.35
CA PHE A 372 -6.95 -11.64 -0.38
C PHE A 372 -6.86 -10.29 -1.12
N THR A 373 -6.34 -9.27 -0.43
CA THR A 373 -6.12 -7.94 -1.01
C THR A 373 -5.13 -8.00 -2.19
N GLY A 374 -4.01 -8.69 -1.97
CA GLY A 374 -3.00 -9.06 -2.95
C GLY A 374 -3.62 -9.67 -4.20
N ALA A 375 -4.42 -10.72 -4.01
CA ALA A 375 -5.00 -11.52 -5.07
C ALA A 375 -6.06 -10.78 -5.90
N VAL A 376 -7.04 -10.16 -5.23
CA VAL A 376 -8.25 -9.63 -5.90
C VAL A 376 -8.03 -8.28 -6.55
N SER A 377 -7.13 -7.47 -6.00
CA SER A 377 -7.03 -6.05 -6.40
C SER A 377 -5.63 -5.63 -6.80
N MET A 378 -4.64 -6.01 -6.00
CA MET A 378 -3.24 -5.64 -6.18
C MET A 378 -2.61 -6.24 -7.44
N ILE A 379 -2.73 -7.57 -7.62
CA ILE A 379 -2.20 -8.25 -8.80
C ILE A 379 -2.87 -7.73 -10.09
N PRO A 380 -4.22 -7.63 -10.16
CA PRO A 380 -4.87 -7.07 -11.34
C PRO A 380 -4.46 -5.64 -11.67
N LEU A 381 -4.40 -4.75 -10.67
CA LEU A 381 -4.05 -3.35 -10.89
C LEU A 381 -2.57 -3.17 -11.23
N THR A 382 -1.68 -3.83 -10.51
CA THR A 382 -0.24 -3.57 -10.62
C THR A 382 0.39 -4.34 -11.77
N PHE A 383 0.01 -5.60 -11.98
CA PHE A 383 0.71 -6.45 -12.95
C PHE A 383 -0.08 -6.65 -14.23
N ILE A 384 -1.36 -7.03 -14.13
CA ILE A 384 -2.18 -7.33 -15.31
C ILE A 384 -2.44 -6.04 -16.08
N LEU A 385 -3.03 -5.05 -15.41
CA LEU A 385 -3.44 -3.81 -16.02
C LEU A 385 -2.24 -2.98 -16.49
N ALA A 386 -1.16 -2.88 -15.70
CA ALA A 386 0.04 -2.14 -16.10
C ALA A 386 0.71 -2.71 -17.36
N ASN A 387 0.93 -4.03 -17.41
CA ASN A 387 1.54 -4.67 -18.58
C ASN A 387 0.67 -4.51 -19.81
N HIS A 388 -0.64 -4.76 -19.68
CA HIS A 388 -1.56 -4.67 -20.80
C HIS A 388 -1.75 -3.22 -21.29
N MET A 389 -1.84 -2.25 -20.37
CA MET A 389 -1.88 -0.82 -20.70
C MET A 389 -0.62 -0.39 -21.45
N TYR A 390 0.56 -0.78 -20.99
CA TYR A 390 1.81 -0.43 -21.65
C TYR A 390 1.90 -1.04 -23.04
N TYR A 391 1.54 -2.33 -23.17
CA TYR A 391 1.43 -3.00 -24.46
C TYR A 391 0.55 -2.22 -25.44
N LYS A 392 -0.68 -1.88 -25.04
CA LYS A 392 -1.63 -1.19 -25.93
C LYS A 392 -1.23 0.24 -26.24
N ALA A 393 -0.69 0.97 -25.26
CA ALA A 393 -0.27 2.36 -25.45
C ALA A 393 0.97 2.49 -26.36
N LYS A 394 1.85 1.49 -26.36
CA LYS A 394 3.11 1.52 -27.12
C LYS A 394 3.17 0.48 -28.24
N ASP A 395 2.05 -0.10 -28.66
CA ASP A 395 2.00 -1.26 -29.56
C ASP A 395 2.84 -1.08 -30.85
N ASN A 396 2.79 0.11 -31.45
CA ASN A 396 3.54 0.46 -32.67
C ASN A 396 5.06 0.61 -32.45
N LYS A 397 5.52 0.67 -31.21
CA LYS A 397 6.93 0.89 -30.82
C LYS A 397 7.57 -0.35 -30.17
N LEU A 398 6.81 -1.43 -29.98
CA LEU A 398 7.27 -2.64 -29.29
C LEU A 398 7.68 -3.73 -30.26
N ASN A 399 8.82 -4.37 -29.99
CA ASN A 399 9.28 -5.53 -30.75
C ASN A 399 8.43 -6.78 -30.45
N PRO A 400 8.34 -7.77 -31.35
CA PRO A 400 7.55 -8.99 -31.12
C PRO A 400 7.88 -9.73 -29.82
N MET A 401 9.16 -9.76 -29.42
CA MET A 401 9.58 -10.35 -28.14
C MET A 401 9.08 -9.58 -26.92
N GLN A 402 9.03 -8.23 -26.99
CA GLN A 402 8.47 -7.41 -25.92
C GLN A 402 6.95 -7.58 -25.83
N LYS A 403 6.28 -7.70 -26.98
CA LYS A 403 4.85 -8.01 -27.06
C LYS A 403 4.54 -9.35 -26.39
N LEU A 404 5.31 -10.40 -26.71
CA LEU A 404 5.18 -11.71 -26.07
C LEU A 404 5.44 -11.64 -24.56
N TRP A 405 6.49 -10.93 -24.13
CA TRP A 405 6.81 -10.74 -22.71
C TRP A 405 5.66 -10.12 -21.90
N HIS A 406 5.03 -9.05 -22.42
CA HIS A 406 3.88 -8.45 -21.74
C HIS A 406 2.68 -9.39 -21.69
N TRP A 407 2.41 -10.13 -22.77
CA TRP A 407 1.33 -11.12 -22.80
C TRP A 407 1.55 -12.28 -21.83
N VAL A 408 2.77 -12.81 -21.76
CA VAL A 408 3.12 -13.87 -20.79
C VAL A 408 2.91 -13.38 -19.36
N ASN A 409 3.36 -12.15 -19.04
CA ASN A 409 3.09 -11.56 -17.73
C ASN A 409 1.58 -11.45 -17.45
N VAL A 410 0.80 -10.92 -18.39
CA VAL A 410 -0.66 -10.79 -18.23
C VAL A 410 -1.30 -12.14 -17.93
N VAL A 411 -0.96 -13.20 -18.67
CA VAL A 411 -1.51 -14.55 -18.46
C VAL A 411 -1.06 -15.14 -17.12
N PHE A 412 0.24 -15.07 -16.82
CA PHE A 412 0.81 -15.59 -15.58
C PHE A 412 0.17 -14.94 -14.34
N PHE A 413 0.14 -13.60 -14.29
CA PHE A 413 -0.43 -12.87 -13.16
C PHE A 413 -1.95 -13.03 -13.08
N SER A 414 -2.66 -13.25 -14.19
CA SER A 414 -4.10 -13.59 -14.17
C SER A 414 -4.35 -14.94 -13.50
N LEU A 415 -3.62 -15.98 -13.91
CA LEU A 415 -3.75 -17.31 -13.31
C LEU A 415 -3.39 -17.30 -11.82
N MET A 416 -2.30 -16.60 -11.48
CA MET A 416 -1.87 -16.46 -10.09
C MET A 416 -2.87 -15.67 -9.23
N SER A 417 -3.48 -14.60 -9.76
CA SER A 417 -4.52 -13.83 -9.07
C SER A 417 -5.73 -14.72 -8.74
N VAL A 418 -6.19 -15.53 -9.68
CA VAL A 418 -7.31 -16.47 -9.47
C VAL A 418 -6.93 -17.54 -8.43
N ALA A 419 -5.77 -18.17 -8.58
CA ALA A 419 -5.30 -19.20 -7.65
C ALA A 419 -5.15 -18.64 -6.22
N ALA A 420 -4.56 -17.46 -6.07
CA ALA A 420 -4.39 -16.81 -4.78
C ALA A 420 -5.70 -16.34 -4.16
N ALA A 421 -6.68 -15.91 -4.96
CA ALA A 421 -8.00 -15.54 -4.46
C ALA A 421 -8.73 -16.78 -3.90
N ILE A 422 -8.68 -17.92 -4.60
CA ILE A 422 -9.23 -19.19 -4.12
C ILE A 422 -8.52 -19.62 -2.83
N ALA A 423 -7.19 -19.48 -2.77
CA ALA A 423 -6.43 -19.82 -1.59
C ALA A 423 -6.79 -18.95 -0.38
N ALA A 424 -6.85 -17.63 -0.56
CA ALA A 424 -7.20 -16.70 0.50
C ALA A 424 -8.62 -16.94 1.01
N VAL A 425 -9.61 -17.14 0.13
CA VAL A 425 -10.99 -17.44 0.53
C VAL A 425 -11.06 -18.75 1.32
N ARG A 426 -10.31 -19.77 0.92
CA ARG A 426 -10.24 -21.05 1.65
C ARG A 426 -9.62 -20.89 3.03
N LEU A 427 -8.51 -20.15 3.14
CA LEU A 427 -7.85 -19.90 4.43
C LEU A 427 -8.77 -19.13 5.37
N ILE A 428 -9.38 -18.02 4.90
CA ILE A 428 -10.40 -17.27 5.65
C ILE A 428 -11.53 -18.20 6.10
N SER A 429 -12.01 -19.08 5.23
CA SER A 429 -13.10 -20.00 5.55
C SER A 429 -12.71 -21.06 6.59
N VAL A 430 -11.47 -21.53 6.57
CA VAL A 430 -10.94 -22.51 7.53
C VAL A 430 -10.73 -21.84 8.89
N ASP A 431 -10.12 -20.66 8.89
CA ASP A 431 -9.85 -19.88 10.09
C ASP A 431 -11.15 -19.39 10.73
N SER A 432 -12.14 -19.02 9.91
CA SER A 432 -13.49 -18.66 10.35
C SER A 432 -14.26 -19.82 10.99
N LYS A 433 -13.97 -21.08 10.65
CA LYS A 433 -14.61 -22.25 11.32
C LYS A 433 -14.11 -22.45 12.74
N ASN A 434 -12.85 -22.07 12.99
CA ASN A 434 -12.24 -22.12 14.32
C ASN A 434 -12.53 -20.83 15.12
N PHE A 435 -12.94 -19.76 14.44
CA PHE A 435 -13.29 -18.48 15.03
C PHE A 435 -14.80 -18.39 15.32
N HIS A 436 -15.18 -18.39 16.59
CA HIS A 436 -16.51 -17.91 16.97
C HIS A 436 -16.57 -16.40 16.75
N VAL A 437 -17.70 -15.85 16.30
CA VAL A 437 -17.85 -14.39 16.14
C VAL A 437 -17.46 -13.70 17.45
N PHE A 438 -16.44 -12.86 17.40
CA PHE A 438 -15.77 -12.27 18.56
C PHE A 438 -14.98 -13.24 19.46
N ALA A 439 -14.29 -14.23 18.89
CA ALA A 439 -13.31 -15.06 19.59
C ALA A 439 -12.00 -14.30 19.82
N ASP A 440 -11.22 -14.78 20.79
CA ASP A 440 -9.90 -14.23 21.07
C ASP A 440 -8.85 -15.03 20.30
N LEU A 441 -8.01 -14.32 19.52
CA LEU A 441 -6.90 -14.87 18.75
C LEU A 441 -5.56 -14.50 19.39
#